data_AF-A0A6F8PJN9-F1
#
_entry.id   AF-A0A6F8PJN9-F1
#
_cell.length_a   1.000
_cell.length_b   1.000
_cell.length_c   1.000
_cell.angle_alpha   90.00
_cell.angle_beta   90.00
_cell.angle_gamma   90.00
#
_symmetry.space_group_name_H-M   'P 1'
#
loop_
_entity.id
_entity.type
_entity.pdbx_description
1 polymer ?
#
loop_
_entity_poly.entity_id
_entity_poly.type
_entity_poly.pdbx_seq_one_letter_code
_entity_poly.pdbx_strand_id
1 'polypeptide(L)' 'MKLIFTTLILLTLSGCGNQVFIKKDKQTDQAFRSDSLYCKGEATGAWQNQNGTSAVQIKSQTMVPMTYEDCMRQMGYQQQ' A
#
# COMPACT_ATOMS: atom_id res chain seq x y z
N MET A 1 -18.90 21.47 -46.46
CA MET A 1 -18.54 20.11 -45.99
C MET A 1 -18.29 20.19 -44.48
N LYS A 2 -19.15 19.55 -43.68
CA LYS A 2 -19.03 19.50 -42.21
C LYS A 2 -17.96 18.46 -41.86
N LEU A 3 -16.78 18.92 -41.44
CA LEU A 3 -15.76 18.03 -40.88
C LEU A 3 -16.12 17.75 -39.43
N ILE A 4 -16.63 16.54 -39.21
CA ILE A 4 -16.94 15.99 -37.89
C ILE A 4 -15.59 15.71 -37.21
N PHE A 5 -15.20 16.57 -36.28
CA PHE A 5 -14.05 16.33 -35.39
C PHE A 5 -14.47 15.35 -34.30
N THR A 6 -14.45 14.07 -34.66
CA THR A 6 -14.74 12.96 -33.76
C THR A 6 -13.58 12.79 -32.77
N THR A 7 -13.78 13.33 -31.56
CA THR A 7 -13.41 12.76 -30.26
C THR A 7 -12.31 11.69 -30.26
N LEU A 8 -11.08 12.11 -29.90
CA LEU A 8 -10.04 11.22 -29.39
C LEU A 8 -9.79 11.57 -27.92
N ILE A 9 -10.72 11.15 -27.06
CA ILE A 9 -10.53 11.15 -25.60
C ILE A 9 -9.59 9.99 -25.30
N LEU A 10 -8.28 10.28 -25.26
CA LEU A 10 -7.27 9.37 -24.72
C LEU A 10 -7.55 9.23 -23.21
N LEU A 11 -8.35 8.24 -22.84
CA LEU A 11 -8.41 7.73 -21.48
C LEU A 11 -7.06 7.07 -21.17
N THR A 12 -6.09 7.88 -20.74
CA THR A 12 -4.92 7.36 -20.06
C THR A 12 -5.43 6.73 -18.77
N LEU A 13 -5.64 5.41 -18.78
CA LEU A 13 -5.64 4.61 -17.57
C LEU A 13 -4.28 4.83 -16.93
N SER A 14 -4.16 5.84 -16.08
CA SER A 14 -3.12 5.91 -15.06
C SER A 14 -3.32 4.65 -14.24
N GLY A 15 -2.56 3.61 -14.59
CA GLY A 15 -2.64 2.32 -13.92
C GLY A 15 -2.56 2.56 -12.42
N CYS A 16 -3.48 1.97 -11.68
CA CYS A 16 -3.27 1.70 -10.27
C CYS A 16 -2.01 0.82 -10.21
N GLY A 17 -0.84 1.47 -10.15
CA GLY A 17 0.43 0.79 -10.02
C GLY A 17 0.37 0.05 -8.71
N ASN A 18 0.10 -1.25 -8.77
CA ASN A 18 0.31 -2.13 -7.63
C ASN A 18 1.78 -1.94 -7.27
N GLN A 19 2.05 -1.24 -6.18
CA GLN A 19 3.40 -1.07 -5.69
C GLN A 19 3.85 -2.47 -5.24
N VAL A 20 4.58 -3.16 -6.11
CA VAL A 20 5.03 -4.54 -5.86
C VAL A 20 6.23 -4.46 -4.93
N PHE A 21 6.07 -4.94 -3.70
CA PHE A 21 7.19 -5.09 -2.78
C PHE A 21 7.93 -6.40 -3.06
N ILE A 22 9.26 -6.35 -3.04
CA ILE A 22 10.11 -7.52 -3.29
C ILE A 22 10.42 -8.19 -1.96
N LYS A 23 10.25 -9.51 -1.90
CA LYS A 23 10.65 -10.33 -0.76
C LYS A 23 12.13 -10.13 -0.40
N LYS A 24 12.45 -10.08 0.89
CA LYS A 24 13.83 -9.93 1.37
C LYS A 24 14.68 -11.16 1.07
N ASP A 25 16.00 -10.99 1.04
CA ASP A 25 16.93 -12.10 0.87
C ASP A 25 16.72 -13.17 1.98
N LYS A 26 16.71 -14.44 1.57
CA LYS A 26 16.47 -15.63 2.43
C LYS A 26 15.11 -15.69 3.14
N GLN A 27 14.18 -14.77 2.86
CA GLN A 27 12.83 -14.84 3.41
C GLN A 27 11.99 -15.89 2.66
N THR A 28 11.15 -16.62 3.39
CA THR A 28 10.18 -17.55 2.78
C THR A 28 8.96 -16.80 2.24
N ASP A 29 8.28 -17.37 1.24
CA ASP A 29 7.08 -16.74 0.69
C ASP A 29 5.96 -16.61 1.71
N GLN A 30 5.89 -17.56 2.67
CA GLN A 30 4.95 -17.50 3.77
C GLN A 30 5.25 -16.35 4.73
N ALA A 31 6.53 -16.11 5.07
CA ALA A 31 6.92 -14.97 5.88
C ALA A 31 6.62 -13.64 5.18
N PHE A 32 6.91 -13.54 3.88
CA PHE A 32 6.57 -12.37 3.08
C PHE A 32 5.06 -12.10 3.05
N ARG A 33 4.25 -13.16 2.88
CA ARG A 33 2.80 -13.06 2.88
C ARG A 33 2.27 -12.63 4.24
N SER A 34 2.83 -13.15 5.33
CA SER A 34 2.48 -12.76 6.71
C SER A 34 2.74 -11.26 6.94
N ASP A 35 3.93 -10.79 6.56
CA ASP A 35 4.33 -9.39 6.65
C ASP A 35 3.42 -8.48 5.80
N SER A 36 3.10 -8.91 4.58
CA SER A 36 2.18 -8.19 3.70
C SER A 36 0.77 -8.11 4.27
N LEU A 37 0.26 -9.18 4.87
CA LEU A 37 -1.05 -9.21 5.51
C LEU A 37 -1.08 -8.35 6.77
N TYR A 38 0.00 -8.36 7.54
CA TYR A 38 0.17 -7.49 8.69
C TYR A 38 0.03 -6.02 8.30
N CYS A 39 0.81 -5.57 7.29
CA CYS A 39 0.73 -4.20 6.80
C CYS A 39 -0.61 -3.84 6.17
N LYS A 40 -1.29 -4.79 5.52
CA LYS A 40 -2.67 -4.57 5.05
C LYS A 40 -3.63 -4.35 6.22
N GLY A 41 -3.51 -5.13 7.29
CA GLY A 41 -4.32 -4.97 8.48
C GLY A 41 -4.09 -3.64 9.19
N GLU A 42 -2.84 -3.15 9.22
CA GLU A 42 -2.53 -1.81 9.72
C GLU A 42 -3.21 -0.72 8.86
N ALA A 43 -3.12 -0.83 7.54
CA ALA A 43 -3.73 0.12 6.61
C ALA A 43 -5.27 0.14 6.66
N THR A 44 -5.90 -1.00 6.90
CA THR A 44 -7.37 -1.09 7.03
C THR A 44 -7.86 -0.78 8.44
N GLY A 45 -6.96 -0.50 9.38
CA GLY A 45 -7.32 -0.30 10.78
C GLY A 45 -7.83 -1.56 11.49
N ALA A 46 -7.54 -2.75 10.97
CA ALA A 46 -7.96 -4.02 11.57
C ALA A 46 -7.37 -4.24 12.97
N TRP A 47 -6.26 -3.55 13.28
CA TRP A 47 -5.58 -3.56 14.57
C TRP A 47 -5.82 -2.30 15.40
N GLN A 48 -6.73 -1.42 14.98
CA GLN A 48 -7.09 -0.24 15.75
C GLN A 48 -7.89 -0.64 16.99
N ASN A 49 -7.54 -0.04 18.12
CA ASN A 49 -8.35 -0.13 19.34
C ASN A 49 -9.64 0.70 19.20
N GLN A 50 -10.49 0.72 20.23
CA GLN A 50 -11.74 1.51 20.25
C GLN A 50 -11.53 3.02 20.02
N ASN A 51 -10.30 3.51 20.15
CA ASN A 51 -9.93 4.90 19.91
C ASN A 51 -9.33 5.12 18.50
N GLY A 52 -9.45 4.15 17.60
CA GLY A 52 -8.95 4.25 16.23
C GLY A 52 -7.42 4.21 16.11
N THR A 53 -6.71 3.75 17.15
CA THR A 53 -5.23 3.78 17.19
C THR A 53 -4.65 2.36 17.11
N SER A 54 -3.73 2.11 16.18
CA SER A 54 -3.00 0.83 16.13
C SER A 54 -1.74 0.85 17.00
N ALA A 55 -1.24 -0.32 17.40
CA ALA A 55 -0.01 -0.45 18.18
C ALA A 55 1.21 0.13 17.45
N VAL A 56 1.23 0.06 16.11
CA VAL A 56 2.27 0.66 15.29
C VAL A 56 2.18 2.18 15.31
N GLN A 57 0.98 2.73 15.25
CA GLN A 57 0.74 4.18 15.33
C GLN A 57 1.20 4.77 16.67
N ILE A 58 1.02 4.01 17.76
CA ILE A 58 1.56 4.35 19.09
C ILE A 58 3.10 4.31 19.08
N LYS A 59 3.69 3.26 18.48
CA LYS A 59 5.15 3.09 18.42
C LYS A 59 5.84 4.10 17.49
N SER A 60 5.18 4.49 16.40
CA SER A 60 5.69 5.44 15.41
C SER A 60 5.53 6.90 15.84
N GLN A 61 4.85 7.17 16.97
CA GLN A 61 4.52 8.52 17.47
C GLN A 61 3.81 9.40 16.43
N THR A 62 3.27 8.80 15.38
CA THR A 62 2.68 9.52 14.24
C THR A 62 1.19 9.25 14.26
N MET A 63 0.38 10.29 14.49
CA MET A 63 -1.08 10.19 14.55
C MET A 63 -1.75 9.93 13.18
N VAL A 64 -0.97 9.78 12.11
CA VAL A 64 -1.47 9.57 10.75
C VAL A 64 -1.72 8.06 10.54
N PRO A 65 -2.84 7.66 9.91
CA PRO A 65 -3.07 6.25 9.56
C PRO A 65 -1.93 5.75 8.68
N MET A 66 -1.28 4.67 9.13
CA MET A 66 -0.15 4.08 8.42
C MET A 66 -0.64 3.41 7.14
N THR A 67 -0.08 3.80 6.00
CA THR A 67 -0.39 3.14 4.73
C THR A 67 0.27 1.76 4.65
N TYR A 68 -0.23 0.89 3.77
CA TYR A 68 0.39 -0.40 3.50
C TYR A 68 1.86 -0.22 3.10
N GLU A 69 2.11 0.80 2.27
CA GLU A 69 3.40 1.14 1.73
C GLU A 69 4.39 1.57 2.81
N ASP A 70 3.96 2.45 3.71
CA ASP A 70 4.80 2.96 4.80
C ASP A 70 5.15 1.84 5.78
N CYS A 71 4.19 0.97 6.09
CA CYS A 71 4.45 -0.22 6.91
C CYS A 71 5.49 -1.14 6.25
N MET A 72 5.32 -1.45 4.96
CA MET A 72 6.28 -2.29 4.23
C MET A 72 7.67 -1.66 4.18
N ARG A 73 7.77 -0.35 3.94
CA ARG A 73 9.07 0.38 3.97
C ARG A 73 9.70 0.38 5.37
N GLN A 74 8.93 0.58 6.43
CA GLN A 74 9.42 0.52 7.82
C GLN A 74 9.93 -0.86 8.19
N MET A 75 9.31 -1.91 7.63
CA MET A 75 9.83 -3.26 7.78
C MET A 75 11.08 -3.53 6.93
N GLY A 76 11.53 -2.60 6.08
CA GLY A 76 12.73 -2.73 5.27
C GLY A 76 12.50 -3.42 3.92
N TYR A 77 11.27 -3.38 3.39
CA TYR A 77 10.99 -3.85 2.04
C TYR A 77 11.28 -2.78 0.99
N GLN A 78 11.77 -3.24 -0.15
CA GLN A 78 12.04 -2.41 -1.32
C GLN A 78 10.89 -2.54 -2.32
N GLN A 79 10.49 -1.42 -2.91
CA GLN A 79 9.55 -1.39 -4.03
C GLN A 79 10.29 -1.71 -5.32
N GLN A 80 9.65 -2.50 -6.17
CA GLN A 80 10.18 -2.89 -7.49
C GLN A 80 9.99 -1.78 -8.54
#